data_AF-A0A800BTS2-F1
#
_entry.id   AF-A0A800BTS2-F1
#
_cell.length_a   1.000
_cell.length_b   1.000
_cell.length_c   1.000
_cell.angle_alpha   90.00
_cell.angle_beta   90.00
_cell.angle_gamma   90.00
#
_symmetry.space_group_name_H-M   'P 1'
#
loop_
_entity.id
_entity.type
_entity.pdbx_description
1 polymer ?
#
loop_
_entity_poly.entity_id
_entity_poly.type
_entity_poly.pdbx_seq_one_letter_code
_entity_poly.pdbx_strand_id
1 'polypeptide(L)'
;MIVTESACRALKGVLENAETQPGQFLRLVEEEGHYHLTLGVEQEGDQVVKHEGETVLLIDPETSAGLEGLCLDLQQTPGGPRLAFIPKEEQEEQEEESLS
;
A
#
# COMPACT_ATOMS: atom_id res chain seq x y z
N MET A 1 -0.01 1.98 -9.70
CA MET A 1 1.06 2.31 -8.71
C MET A 1 1.88 1.08 -8.30
N ILE A 2 3.03 1.28 -7.64
CA ILE A 2 3.83 0.20 -6.99
C ILE A 2 3.61 0.25 -5.47
N VAL A 3 3.73 -0.88 -4.78
CA VAL A 3 3.80 -0.95 -3.31
C VAL A 3 5.10 -1.66 -2.96
N THR A 4 5.94 -1.02 -2.14
CA THR A 4 7.24 -1.59 -1.75
C THR A 4 7.07 -2.79 -0.83
N GLU A 5 8.12 -3.60 -0.72
CA GLU A 5 8.12 -4.76 0.16
C GLU A 5 7.99 -4.37 1.64
N SER A 6 8.59 -3.26 2.06
CA SER A 6 8.47 -2.69 3.41
C SER A 6 7.02 -2.26 3.70
N ALA A 7 6.34 -1.62 2.73
CA ALA A 7 4.93 -1.27 2.84
C ALA A 7 4.04 -2.52 2.88
N CYS A 8 4.27 -3.50 2.01
CA CYS A 8 3.55 -4.79 2.01
C CYS A 8 3.62 -5.49 3.37
N ARG A 9 4.80 -5.56 3.98
CA ARG A 9 4.99 -6.13 5.33
C ARG A 9 4.22 -5.35 6.39
N ALA A 10 4.27 -4.02 6.34
CA ALA A 10 3.55 -3.17 7.30
C ALA A 10 2.02 -3.35 7.15
N LEU A 11 1.52 -3.40 5.92
CA LEU A 11 0.11 -3.64 5.61
C LEU A 11 -0.35 -5.01 6.11
N LYS A 12 0.47 -6.06 5.94
CA LYS A 12 0.20 -7.38 6.54
C LYS A 12 0.05 -7.28 8.05
N GLY A 13 1.00 -6.60 8.73
CA GLY A 13 0.92 -6.38 10.17
C GLY A 13 -0.34 -5.61 10.60
N VAL A 14 -0.77 -4.60 9.84
CA VAL A 14 -2.04 -3.89 10.10
C VAL A 14 -3.24 -4.84 9.96
N LEU A 15 -3.26 -5.66 8.90
CA LEU A 15 -4.36 -6.60 8.65
C LEU A 15 -4.43 -7.71 9.72
N GLU A 16 -3.29 -8.24 10.18
CA GLU A 16 -3.21 -9.24 11.26
C GLU A 16 -3.72 -8.71 12.61
N ASN A 17 -3.61 -7.41 12.85
CA ASN A 17 -4.09 -6.76 14.07
C ASN A 17 -5.53 -6.22 13.93
N ALA A 18 -6.10 -6.26 12.73
CA ALA A 18 -7.47 -5.81 12.48
C ALA A 18 -8.48 -6.93 12.75
N GLU A 19 -9.66 -6.56 13.27
CA GLU A 19 -10.80 -7.49 13.33
C GLU A 19 -11.38 -7.66 11.93
N THR A 20 -11.01 -8.75 11.25
CA THR A 20 -11.44 -9.05 9.88
C THR A 20 -12.43 -10.20 9.82
N GLN A 21 -13.31 -10.16 8.83
CA GLN A 21 -14.11 -11.31 8.41
C GLN A 21 -13.43 -12.05 7.25
N PRO A 22 -13.74 -13.34 7.02
CA PRO A 22 -13.21 -14.06 5.87
C PRO A 22 -13.43 -13.31 4.54
N GLY A 23 -12.34 -13.10 3.79
CA GLY A 23 -12.36 -12.37 2.53
C GLY A 23 -12.30 -10.84 2.65
N GLN A 24 -12.14 -10.29 3.86
CA GLN A 24 -11.84 -8.87 4.06
C GLN A 24 -10.33 -8.62 4.08
N PHE A 25 -9.92 -7.58 3.36
CA PHE A 25 -8.54 -7.10 3.24
C PHE A 25 -8.51 -5.59 3.44
N LEU A 26 -7.31 -5.00 3.54
CA LEU A 26 -7.22 -3.55 3.51
C LEU A 26 -7.63 -3.07 2.11
N ARG A 27 -8.35 -1.96 2.05
CA ARG A 27 -8.68 -1.25 0.81
C ARG A 27 -8.21 0.18 0.92
N LEU A 28 -7.52 0.66 -0.10
CA LEU A 28 -7.19 2.06 -0.26
C LEU A 28 -8.41 2.79 -0.83
N VAL A 29 -8.85 3.85 -0.16
CA VAL A 29 -9.98 4.69 -0.58
C VAL A 29 -9.52 6.13 -0.61
N GLU A 30 -9.91 6.85 -1.65
CA GLU A 30 -9.81 8.30 -1.71
C GLU A 30 -11.10 8.93 -1.19
N GLU A 31 -10.99 9.83 -0.21
CA GLU A 31 -12.09 10.59 0.35
C GLU A 31 -11.62 12.03 0.56
N GLU A 32 -12.33 12.99 -0.06
CA GLU A 32 -12.04 14.43 0.04
C GLU A 32 -10.58 14.82 -0.32
N GLY A 33 -9.96 14.14 -1.30
CA GLY A 33 -8.58 14.38 -1.70
C GLY A 33 -7.54 13.75 -0.78
N HIS A 34 -7.97 12.90 0.16
CA HIS A 34 -7.11 12.18 1.09
C HIS A 34 -7.26 10.68 0.92
N TYR A 35 -6.15 9.95 1.04
CA TYR A 35 -6.16 8.50 0.96
C TYR A 35 -6.18 7.87 2.35
N HIS A 36 -7.08 6.90 2.53
CA HIS A 36 -7.28 6.18 3.78
C HIS A 36 -7.31 4.68 3.55
N LEU A 37 -6.94 3.91 4.58
CA LEU A 37 -7.09 2.47 4.60
C LEU A 37 -8.38 2.11 5.35
N THR A 38 -9.22 1.29 4.71
CA THR A 38 -10.42 0.69 5.30
C THR A 38 -10.37 -0.83 5.12
N LEU A 39 -11.37 -1.55 5.61
CA LEU A 39 -11.58 -2.97 5.30
C LEU A 39 -12.58 -3.11 4.15
N GLY A 40 -12.25 -3.94 3.17
CA GLY A 40 -13.09 -4.21 2.01
C GLY A 40 -12.92 -5.62 1.48
N VAL A 41 -13.84 -6.03 0.62
CA VAL A 41 -13.74 -7.28 -0.16
C VAL A 41 -13.22 -6.97 -1.56
N GLU A 42 -12.57 -7.97 -2.17
CA GLU A 42 -12.10 -7.90 -3.55
C GLU A 42 -13.29 -7.74 -4.50
N GLN A 43 -13.15 -6.83 -5.47
CA GLN A 43 -14.12 -6.54 -6.52
C GLN A 43 -13.47 -6.72 -7.89
N GLU A 44 -14.31 -6.93 -8.90
CA GLU A 44 -13.84 -7.07 -10.28
C GLU A 44 -13.09 -5.81 -10.72
N GLY A 45 -11.86 -6.01 -11.21
CA GLY A 45 -10.99 -4.94 -11.69
C GLY A 45 -10.08 -4.32 -10.62
N ASP A 46 -10.24 -4.68 -9.34
CA ASP A 46 -9.29 -4.22 -8.32
C ASP A 46 -7.86 -4.64 -8.66
N GLN A 47 -6.91 -3.73 -8.45
CA GLN A 47 -5.52 -4.10 -8.29
C GLN A 47 -5.35 -4.79 -6.93
N VAL A 48 -4.97 -6.07 -6.98
CA VAL A 48 -4.73 -6.90 -5.79
C VAL A 48 -3.24 -6.91 -5.47
N VAL A 49 -2.87 -6.37 -4.32
CA VAL A 49 -1.50 -6.40 -3.80
C VAL A 49 -1.36 -7.57 -2.85
N LYS A 50 -0.34 -8.40 -3.08
CA LYS A 50 -0.06 -9.60 -2.29
C LYS A 50 1.29 -9.53 -1.61
N HIS A 51 1.38 -10.13 -0.43
CA HIS A 51 2.62 -10.33 0.29
C HIS A 51 2.62 -11.75 0.86
N GLU A 52 3.68 -12.51 0.58
CA GLU A 52 3.80 -13.92 0.99
C GLU A 52 2.63 -14.82 0.55
N GLY A 53 1.99 -14.49 -0.59
CA GLY A 53 0.86 -15.24 -1.13
C GLY A 53 -0.51 -14.83 -0.58
N GLU A 54 -0.56 -13.94 0.41
CA GLU A 54 -1.79 -13.41 0.99
C GLU A 54 -2.13 -12.04 0.40
N THR A 55 -3.40 -11.76 0.17
CA THR A 55 -3.86 -10.42 -0.23
C THR A 55 -3.76 -9.49 0.97
N VAL A 56 -3.09 -8.36 0.80
CA VAL A 56 -2.88 -7.37 1.88
C VAL A 56 -3.54 -6.03 1.58
N LEU A 57 -3.68 -5.66 0.31
CA LEU A 57 -4.29 -4.40 -0.10
C LEU A 57 -5.07 -4.54 -1.41
N LEU A 58 -6.24 -3.93 -1.44
CA LEU A 58 -7.11 -3.77 -2.60
C LEU A 58 -7.11 -2.30 -3.01
N ILE A 59 -7.05 -2.05 -4.31
CA ILE A 59 -7.07 -0.70 -4.87
C ILE A 59 -8.02 -0.72 -6.07
N ASP A 60 -9.08 0.06 -6.03
CA ASP A 60 -10.00 0.13 -7.17
C ASP A 60 -9.31 0.78 -8.40
N PRO A 61 -9.85 0.57 -9.61
CA PRO A 61 -9.25 1.10 -10.84
C PRO A 61 -9.06 2.62 -10.87
N GLU A 62 -9.99 3.39 -10.29
CA GLU A 62 -9.96 4.85 -10.31
C GLU A 62 -8.86 5.38 -9.40
N THR A 63 -8.80 4.86 -8.17
CA THR A 63 -7.73 5.11 -7.21
C THR A 63 -6.36 4.72 -7.78
N SER A 64 -6.25 3.54 -8.41
CA SER A 64 -4.98 3.08 -8.99
C SER A 64 -4.49 3.96 -10.13
N ALA A 65 -5.41 4.44 -10.99
CA ALA A 65 -5.10 5.36 -12.08
C ALA A 65 -4.63 6.73 -11.56
N GLY A 66 -5.27 7.26 -10.52
CA GLY A 66 -4.86 8.52 -9.88
C GLY A 66 -3.47 8.46 -9.23
N LEU A 67 -2.99 7.26 -8.90
CA LEU A 67 -1.68 7.02 -8.27
C LEU A 67 -0.62 6.50 -9.27
N GLU A 68 -0.86 6.66 -10.57
CA GLU A 68 0.15 6.34 -11.57
C GLU A 68 1.43 7.18 -11.37
N GLY A 69 2.60 6.58 -11.59
CA GLY A 69 3.89 7.23 -11.32
C GLY A 69 4.32 7.27 -9.84
N LEU A 70 3.44 6.90 -8.90
CA LEU A 70 3.75 6.85 -7.47
C LEU A 70 4.01 5.41 -6.98
N CYS A 71 4.70 5.37 -5.85
CA CYS A 71 4.93 4.19 -5.03
C CYS A 71 4.39 4.43 -3.62
N LEU A 72 3.71 3.43 -3.05
CA LEU A 72 3.40 3.41 -1.62
C LEU A 72 4.54 2.72 -0.89
N ASP A 73 5.19 3.46 -0.01
CA ASP A 73 6.34 2.98 0.76
C ASP A 73 6.15 3.22 2.27
N LEU A 74 6.92 2.48 3.07
CA LEU A 74 7.03 2.69 4.50
C LEU A 74 8.26 3.54 4.83
N GLN A 75 8.03 4.83 5.08
CA GLN A 75 9.07 5.80 5.38
C GLN A 75 9.32 5.90 6.88
N GLN A 76 10.60 5.93 7.25
CA GLN A 76 11.01 6.15 8.64
C GLN A 76 10.90 7.63 8.99
N THR A 77 10.08 7.97 9.97
CA THR A 77 9.94 9.35 10.45
C THR A 77 10.38 9.47 11.91
N PRO A 78 10.69 10.68 12.42
CA PRO A 78 10.97 10.87 13.85
C PRO A 78 9.85 10.41 14.79
N GLY A 79 8.60 10.38 14.30
CA GLY A 79 7.44 9.89 15.04
C GLY A 79 7.18 8.38 14.90
N GLY A 80 8.04 7.67 14.15
CA GLY A 80 7.88 6.25 13.82
C GLY A 80 7.67 6.00 12.32
N PRO A 81 7.63 4.72 11.91
CA PRO A 81 7.34 4.34 10.53
C PRO A 81 5.96 4.84 10.09
N ARG A 82 5.85 5.36 8.86
CA ARG A 82 4.58 5.82 8.29
C ARG A 82 4.48 5.45 6.82
N LEU A 83 3.30 4.99 6.40
CA LEU A 83 3.00 4.79 4.99
C LEU A 83 2.88 6.15 4.27
N ALA A 84 3.56 6.28 3.13
CA ALA A 84 3.58 7.50 2.33
C ALA A 84 3.61 7.17 0.83
N PHE A 85 3.04 8.05 0.02
CA PHE A 85 3.23 8.02 -1.43
C PHE A 85 4.46 8.84 -1.78
N ILE A 86 5.36 8.24 -2.55
CA ILE A 86 6.57 8.88 -3.07
C ILE A 86 6.65 8.67 -4.60
N PRO A 87 7.33 9.56 -5.35
CA PRO A 87 7.65 9.31 -6.75
C PRO A 87 8.46 8.01 -6.91
N LYS A 88 8.20 7.25 -7.97
CA LYS A 88 8.97 6.01 -8.24
C LYS A 88 10.47 6.26 -8.43
N GLU A 89 10.83 7.40 -9.00
CA GLU A 89 12.22 7.83 -9.21
C GLU A 89 12.98 7.92 -7.88
N GLU A 90 12.36 8.48 -6.84
CA GLU A 90 12.97 8.59 -5.50
C GLU A 90 13.15 7.23 -4.82
N GLN A 91 12.30 6.24 -5.13
CA GLN A 91 12.44 4.88 -4.62
C GLN A 91 13.63 4.14 -5.27
N GLU A 92 13.84 4.34 -6.57
CA GLU A 92 14.95 3.72 -7.32
C GLU A 92 16.31 4.22 -6.80
N GLU A 93 16.43 5.53 -6.54
CA GLU A 93 17.65 6.11 -5.95
C GLU A 93 17.97 5.54 -4.55
N GLN A 94 16.96 5.37 -3.70
CA GLN A 94 17.13 4.78 -2.36
C GLN A 94 17.59 3.32 -2.40
N GLU A 95 17.14 2.55 -3.40
CA GLU A 95 17.57 1.17 -3.60
C GLU A 95 19.02 1.09 -4.11
N GLU A 96 19.42 1.98 -5.02
CA GLU A 96 20.80 2.04 -5.50
C GLU A 96 21.79 2.43 -4.40
N GLU A 97 21.47 3.44 -3.57
CA GLU A 97 22.31 3.83 -2.43
C GLU A 97 22.43 2.71 -1.38
N SER A 98 21.38 1.91 -1.19
CA SER A 98 21.38 0.79 -0.24
C SER A 98 22.25 -0.40 -0.69
N LEU A 99 22.61 -0.46 -1.97
CA LEU A 99 23.43 -1.52 -2.57
C LEU A 99 24.91 -1.12 -2.75
N SER A 100 25.25 0.15 -2.48
CA SER A 100 26.61 0.71 -2.55
C SER A 100 27.34 0.76 -1.21
#